data_AF-A0A4Q9Q390-F1
#
_entry.id   AF-A0A4Q9Q390-F1
#
_cell.length_a   1.000
_cell.length_b   1.000
_cell.length_c   1.000
_cell.angle_alpha   90.00
_cell.angle_beta   90.00
_cell.angle_gamma   90.00
#
_symmetry.space_group_name_H-M   'P 1'
#
loop_
_entity.id
_entity.type
_entity.pdbx_description
1 polymer ?
#
loop_
_entity_poly.entity_id
_entity_poly.type
_entity_poly.pdbx_seq_one_letter_code
_entity_poly.pdbx_strand_id
1 'polypeptide(L)'
;MSSSVTGSSMANNQIRGHKAAINNPKVSEDAKERSRQAMEELSQTDEAKYISEGLQEQKDPVRQNAGYKATLSNPQVSEEAKQHAREVLEESDAL
;
A
#
# COMPACT_ATOMS: atom_id res chain seq x y z
N MET A 1 -3.27 28.75 7.47
CA MET A 1 -4.02 27.48 7.31
C MET A 1 -3.08 26.45 6.68
N SER A 2 -2.26 25.73 7.45
CA SER A 2 -1.36 24.70 6.90
C SER A 2 -0.79 23.76 7.98
N SER A 3 -1.67 23.11 8.75
CA SER A 3 -1.27 22.15 9.80
C SER A 3 -1.90 20.76 9.64
N SER A 4 -2.81 20.56 8.68
CA SER A 4 -3.56 19.30 8.50
C SER A 4 -2.88 18.25 7.61
N VAL A 5 -1.95 18.63 6.72
CA VAL A 5 -1.28 17.66 5.82
C VAL A 5 -0.24 16.81 6.55
N THR A 6 0.41 17.37 7.58
CA THR A 6 1.46 16.66 8.34
C THR A 6 0.88 15.58 9.27
N GLY A 7 -0.33 15.77 9.80
CA GLY A 7 -1.01 14.79 10.67
C GLY A 7 -1.29 13.47 9.94
N SER A 8 -1.87 13.57 8.74
CA SER A 8 -2.21 12.41 7.89
C SER A 8 -1.00 11.55 7.51
N SER A 9 0.13 12.18 7.13
CA SER A 9 1.36 11.44 6.78
C SER A 9 2.01 10.78 8.00
N MET A 10 1.92 11.39 9.18
CA MET A 10 2.50 10.84 10.41
C MET A 10 1.72 9.61 10.88
N ALA A 11 0.38 9.69 10.86
CA ALA A 11 -0.49 8.57 11.19
C ALA A 11 -0.27 7.37 10.26
N ASN A 12 -0.15 7.61 8.95
CA ASN A 12 0.12 6.55 7.97
C ASN A 12 1.46 5.84 8.24
N ASN A 13 2.53 6.61 8.48
CA ASN A 13 3.84 6.05 8.80
C ASN A 13 3.83 5.22 10.10
N GLN A 14 3.09 5.67 11.12
CA GLN A 14 2.92 4.92 12.37
C GLN A 14 2.17 3.60 12.15
N ILE A 15 1.05 3.62 11.43
CA ILE A 15 0.28 2.41 11.09
C ILE A 15 1.14 1.40 10.34
N ARG A 16 1.95 1.85 9.35
CA ARG A 16 2.89 0.99 8.63
C ARG A 16 3.95 0.39 9.55
N GLY A 17 4.47 1.18 10.50
CA GLY A 17 5.43 0.73 11.51
C GLY A 17 4.84 -0.35 12.42
N HIS A 18 3.65 -0.13 12.97
CA HIS A 18 2.95 -1.11 13.80
C HIS A 18 2.62 -2.40 13.02
N LYS A 19 2.18 -2.28 11.77
CA LYS A 19 1.95 -3.44 10.89
C LYS A 19 3.23 -4.24 10.63
N ALA A 20 4.36 -3.56 10.45
CA ALA A 20 5.65 -4.23 10.30
C ALA A 20 6.06 -4.95 11.60
N ALA A 21 5.85 -4.34 12.77
CA ALA A 21 6.13 -4.96 14.05
C ALA A 21 5.30 -6.23 14.28
N ILE A 22 4.01 -6.23 13.91
CA ILE A 22 3.11 -7.39 14.03
C ILE A 22 3.61 -8.59 13.20
N ASN A 23 4.11 -8.35 11.99
CA ASN A 23 4.57 -9.41 11.10
C ASN A 23 6.02 -9.84 11.37
N ASN A 24 6.76 -9.11 12.20
CA ASN A 24 8.15 -9.42 12.48
C ASN A 24 8.24 -10.58 13.50
N PRO A 25 8.81 -11.74 13.13
CA PRO A 25 8.95 -12.88 14.04
C PRO A 25 9.90 -12.60 15.21
N LYS A 26 10.73 -11.55 15.14
CA LYS A 26 11.64 -11.13 16.22
C LYS A 26 10.96 -10.28 17.31
N VAL A 27 9.69 -9.92 17.12
CA VAL A 27 8.91 -9.12 18.08
C VAL A 27 8.11 -10.05 18.97
N SER A 28 8.05 -9.77 20.27
CA SER A 28 7.27 -10.55 21.24
C SER A 28 5.76 -10.40 21.01
N GLU A 29 4.98 -11.41 21.39
CA GLU A 29 3.53 -11.37 21.24
C GLU A 29 2.89 -10.20 22.01
N ASP A 30 3.38 -9.89 23.22
CA ASP A 30 2.91 -8.72 23.98
C ASP A 30 3.14 -7.39 23.24
N ALA A 31 4.26 -7.26 22.53
CA ALA A 31 4.56 -6.05 21.75
C ALA A 31 3.74 -5.98 20.45
N LYS A 32 3.42 -7.13 19.83
CA LYS A 32 2.49 -7.20 18.70
C LYS A 32 1.08 -6.81 19.13
N GLU A 33 0.64 -7.26 20.30
CA GLU A 33 -0.69 -6.94 20.83
C GLU A 33 -0.85 -5.45 21.09
N ARG A 34 0.14 -4.82 21.73
CA ARG A 34 0.18 -3.35 21.89
C ARG A 34 0.17 -2.62 20.54
N SER A 35 0.83 -3.18 19.53
CA SER A 35 0.83 -2.60 18.18
C SER A 35 -0.55 -2.72 17.50
N ARG A 36 -1.30 -3.80 17.75
CA ARG A 36 -2.69 -3.94 17.27
C ARG A 36 -3.61 -2.92 17.93
N GLN A 37 -3.51 -2.78 19.25
CA GLN A 37 -4.29 -1.80 20.02
C GLN A 37 -4.02 -0.36 19.55
N ALA A 38 -2.74 0.00 19.38
CA ALA A 38 -2.37 1.31 18.85
C ALA A 38 -2.90 1.55 17.42
N MET A 39 -2.91 0.53 16.56
CA MET A 39 -3.50 0.65 15.22
C MET A 39 -5.02 0.85 15.26
N GLU A 40 -5.73 0.20 16.18
CA GLU A 40 -7.17 0.35 16.36
C GLU A 40 -7.54 1.74 16.88
N GLU A 41 -6.81 2.24 17.89
CA GLU A 41 -6.97 3.60 18.40
C GLU A 41 -6.72 4.64 17.31
N LEU A 42 -5.64 4.50 16.54
CA LEU A 42 -5.36 5.35 15.40
C LEU A 42 -6.48 5.26 14.35
N SER A 43 -7.08 4.08 14.16
CA SER A 43 -8.19 3.85 13.21
C SER A 43 -9.51 4.49 13.64
N GLN A 44 -9.71 4.71 14.94
CA GLN A 44 -10.89 5.35 15.51
C GLN A 44 -10.83 6.88 15.47
N THR A 45 -9.66 7.47 15.21
CA THR A 45 -9.54 8.91 15.01
C THR A 45 -10.16 9.32 13.66
N ASP A 46 -10.82 10.49 13.60
CA ASP A 46 -11.46 11.00 12.38
C ASP A 46 -10.50 11.10 11.17
N GLU A 47 -9.19 11.23 11.41
CA GLU A 47 -8.17 11.18 10.36
C GLU A 47 -8.08 9.80 9.68
N ALA A 48 -8.34 8.72 10.41
CA ALA A 48 -8.23 7.38 9.86
C ALA A 48 -9.42 6.93 9.02
N LYS A 49 -10.58 7.58 9.16
CA LYS A 49 -11.70 7.37 8.23
C LYS A 49 -11.32 7.80 6.82
N TYR A 50 -10.69 8.97 6.69
CA TYR A 50 -10.08 9.46 5.43
C TYR A 50 -8.87 8.62 4.98
N ILE A 51 -8.08 8.05 5.90
CA ILE A 51 -6.98 7.14 5.55
C ILE A 51 -7.51 5.78 5.09
N SER A 52 -8.62 5.25 5.60
CA SER A 52 -9.20 3.99 5.13
C SER A 52 -9.76 4.11 3.71
N GLU A 53 -10.36 5.27 3.40
CA GLU A 53 -10.79 5.63 2.05
C GLU A 53 -9.55 5.86 1.15
N GLY A 54 -8.53 6.58 1.63
CA GLY A 54 -7.27 6.80 0.91
C GLY A 54 -6.28 5.62 0.86
N LEU A 55 -6.49 4.54 1.62
CA LEU A 55 -5.70 3.30 1.58
C LEU A 55 -6.27 2.31 0.55
N GLN A 56 -7.57 2.40 0.27
CA GLN A 56 -8.19 1.68 -0.85
C GLN A 56 -7.87 2.35 -2.18
N GLU A 57 -7.60 3.65 -2.16
CA GLU A 57 -7.52 4.47 -3.35
C GLU A 57 -6.08 4.88 -3.67
N GLN A 58 -5.71 4.73 -4.93
CA GLN A 58 -4.40 5.03 -5.51
C GLN A 58 -3.35 3.92 -5.38
N LYS A 59 -3.75 2.70 -5.71
CA LYS A 59 -2.91 1.94 -6.65
C LYS A 59 -2.93 2.77 -7.95
N ASP A 60 -2.03 3.74 -8.03
CA ASP A 60 -1.99 4.70 -9.13
C ASP A 60 -1.98 3.89 -10.43
N PRO A 61 -3.05 3.96 -11.25
CA PRO A 61 -3.17 3.14 -12.45
C PRO A 61 -1.97 3.37 -13.37
N VAL A 62 -1.40 4.58 -13.36
CA VAL A 62 -0.17 4.92 -14.08
C VAL A 62 1.01 4.08 -13.59
N ARG A 63 1.18 3.94 -12.27
CA ARG A 63 2.27 3.16 -11.67
C ARG A 63 2.09 1.66 -11.90
N GLN A 64 0.85 1.16 -11.82
CA GLN A 64 0.53 -0.22 -12.10
C GLN A 64 0.82 -0.55 -13.57
N ASN A 65 0.35 0.28 -14.49
CA ASN A 65 0.58 0.12 -15.93
C ASN A 65 2.08 0.25 -16.27
N ALA A 66 2.81 1.17 -15.65
CA ALA A 66 4.27 1.26 -15.80
C ALA A 66 4.98 -0.05 -15.40
N GLY A 67 4.51 -0.71 -14.34
CA GLY A 67 5.02 -2.03 -13.93
C GLY A 67 4.78 -3.10 -14.99
N TYR A 68 3.58 -3.17 -15.56
CA TYR A 68 3.28 -4.12 -16.64
C TYR A 68 4.06 -3.81 -17.94
N LYS A 69 4.27 -2.54 -18.27
CA LYS A 69 5.14 -2.15 -19.41
C LYS A 69 6.60 -2.57 -19.20
N ALA A 70 7.09 -2.48 -17.97
CA ALA A 70 8.42 -2.97 -17.62
C ALA A 70 8.51 -4.51 -17.76
N THR A 71 7.47 -5.23 -17.34
CA THR A 71 7.35 -6.69 -17.53
C THR A 71 7.43 -7.09 -19.00
N LEU A 72 6.76 -6.35 -19.90
CA LEU A 72 6.84 -6.59 -21.36
C LEU A 72 8.24 -6.39 -21.94
N SER A 73 8.99 -5.43 -21.41
CA SER A 73 10.33 -5.07 -21.92
C SER A 73 11.46 -5.92 -21.31
N ASN A 74 11.19 -6.67 -20.24
CA ASN A 74 12.22 -7.42 -19.53
C ASN A 74 12.48 -8.79 -20.21
N PRO A 75 13.71 -9.05 -20.71
CA PRO A 75 14.03 -10.32 -21.35
C PRO A 75 14.07 -11.51 -20.38
N GLN A 76 14.15 -11.29 -19.07
CA GLN A 76 14.18 -12.34 -18.04
C GLN A 76 12.77 -12.80 -17.60
N VAL A 77 11.72 -12.14 -18.08
CA VAL A 77 10.33 -12.49 -17.77
C VAL A 77 9.84 -13.56 -18.76
N SER A 78 9.06 -14.52 -18.26
CA SER A 78 8.45 -15.56 -19.10
C SER A 78 7.41 -15.00 -20.07
N GLU A 79 7.19 -15.69 -21.18
CA GLU A 79 6.20 -15.27 -22.17
C GLU A 79 4.78 -15.25 -21.60
N GLU A 80 4.43 -16.19 -20.71
CA GLU A 80 3.13 -16.22 -20.02
C GLU A 80 2.90 -14.97 -19.16
N ALA A 81 3.92 -14.53 -18.43
CA ALA A 81 3.84 -13.33 -17.60
C ALA A 81 3.76 -12.05 -18.47
N LYS A 82 4.42 -12.02 -19.63
CA LYS A 82 4.28 -10.93 -20.61
C LYS A 82 2.88 -10.90 -21.22
N GLN A 83 2.32 -12.05 -21.55
CA GLN A 83 0.97 -12.12 -22.11
C GLN A 83 -0.07 -11.59 -21.13
N HIS A 84 -0.01 -12.01 -19.88
CA HIS A 84 -0.86 -11.47 -18.83
C HIS A 84 -0.64 -9.95 -18.63
N ALA A 85 0.61 -9.48 -18.67
CA ALA A 85 0.89 -8.04 -18.59
C ALA A 85 0.28 -7.25 -19.76
N ARG A 86 0.22 -7.85 -20.96
CA ARG A 86 -0.40 -7.25 -22.15
C ARG A 86 -1.92 -7.15 -21.99
N GLU A 87 -2.57 -8.22 -21.56
CA GLU A 87 -4.03 -8.26 -21.33
C GLU A 87 -4.47 -7.18 -20.32
N VAL A 88 -3.74 -7.05 -19.22
CA VAL A 88 -4.05 -6.02 -18.20
C VAL A 88 -3.84 -4.60 -18.72
N LEU A 89 -2.83 -4.38 -19.58
CA LEU A 89 -2.60 -3.08 -20.21
C LEU A 89 -3.66 -2.74 -21.25
N GLU A 90 -4.16 -3.71 -22.01
CA GLU A 90 -5.28 -3.55 -22.95
C GLU A 90 -6.58 -3.23 -22.21
N GLU A 91 -6.90 -3.97 -21.13
CA GLU A 91 -8.07 -3.70 -20.30
C GLU A 91 -8.02 -2.30 -19.66
N SER A 92 -6.82 -1.83 -19.35
CA SER A 92 -6.59 -0.52 -18.74
C SER A 92 -6.45 0.62 -19.77
N ASP A 93 -6.70 0.39 -21.06
CA ASP A 93 -6.52 1.33 -22.18
C ASP A 93 -5.13 2.00 -22.20
N ALA A 94 -4.11 1.25 -21.76
CA ALA A 94 -2.76 1.75 -21.50
C ALA A 94 -1.69 1.07 -22.36
N LEU A 95 -2.09 0.28 -23.36
CA LEU A 95 -1.17 -0.42 -24.27
C LEU A 95 -0.35 0.54 -25.12
#